data_AF-A0A1I7TVN9-F1
#
_entry.id   AF-A0A1I7TVN9-F1
#
_cell.length_a   1.000
_cell.length_b   1.000
_cell.length_c   1.000
_cell.angle_alpha   90.00
_cell.angle_beta   90.00
_cell.angle_gamma   90.00
#
_symmetry.space_group_name_H-M   'P 1'
#
loop_
_entity.id
_entity.type
_entity.pdbx_description
1 polymer ?
#
loop_
_entity_poly.entity_id
_entity_poly.type
_entity_poly.pdbx_seq_one_letter_code
_entity_poly.pdbx_strand_id
1 'polypeptide(L)'
;MDSDLNFQSRDDIRNMGLEEMRRQKILLASELKAIDAQISDLAFNNYGTYADAGRATHDCSKTFGEMRDKTVNLSDQAEELTTAFQEFRAKAKKISDEQELVRKALDNSNPLWELLTLPSRMNICVRAGYYDLAYTLTNYGMQLQQQTQLYKNPLIKKVADHLVEARAYLLEELFNNQSTENCCSST
;
A
#
# COMPACT_ATOMS: atom_id res chain seq x y z
N MET A 1 27.93 37.27 -43.16
CA MET A 1 28.28 38.42 -44.01
C MET A 1 29.50 37.99 -44.80
N ASP A 2 29.34 37.03 -45.72
CA ASP A 2 30.48 36.28 -46.29
C ASP A 2 30.39 36.13 -47.83
N SER A 3 29.39 36.76 -48.44
CA SER A 3 29.12 36.67 -49.88
C SER A 3 29.95 37.62 -50.73
N ASP A 4 30.43 38.74 -50.17
CA ASP A 4 31.10 39.80 -50.94
C ASP A 4 32.61 39.52 -51.18
N LEU A 5 33.26 38.74 -50.30
CA LEU A 5 34.66 38.30 -50.48
C LEU A 5 34.85 37.33 -51.65
N ASN A 6 33.82 36.56 -52.00
CA ASN A 6 33.89 35.52 -53.02
C ASN A 6 33.74 36.06 -54.45
N PHE A 7 33.14 37.25 -54.63
CA PHE A 7 32.93 37.86 -55.95
C PHE A 7 34.17 38.63 -56.42
N GLN A 8 34.81 39.39 -55.53
CA GLN A 8 36.06 40.12 -55.82
C GLN A 8 37.21 39.16 -56.19
N SER A 9 37.40 38.07 -55.43
CA SER A 9 38.44 37.08 -55.72
C SER A 9 38.25 36.41 -57.10
N ARG A 10 37.01 36.27 -57.57
CA ARG A 10 36.68 35.63 -58.86
C ARG A 10 37.02 36.50 -60.07
N ASP A 11 36.75 37.79 -59.99
CA ASP A 11 37.06 38.76 -61.05
C ASP A 11 38.57 39.04 -61.14
N ASP A 12 39.27 39.02 -60.00
CA ASP A 12 40.73 39.17 -59.92
C ASP A 12 41.47 38.00 -60.59
N ILE A 13 40.99 36.75 -60.41
CA ILE A 13 41.56 35.56 -61.07
C ILE A 13 41.32 35.59 -62.58
N ARG A 14 40.17 36.11 -63.05
CA ARG A 14 39.83 36.19 -64.49
C ARG A 14 40.71 37.18 -65.26
N ASN A 15 41.17 38.24 -64.61
CA ASN A 15 41.99 39.29 -65.22
C ASN A 15 43.52 39.05 -65.07
N MET A 16 43.90 37.90 -64.49
CA MET A 16 45.28 37.56 -64.18
C MET A 16 45.98 36.90 -65.38
N GLY A 17 47.20 37.34 -65.69
CA GLY A 17 48.03 36.70 -66.72
C GLY A 17 48.37 35.25 -66.36
N LEU A 18 48.57 34.39 -67.37
CA LEU A 18 48.81 32.94 -67.19
C LEU A 18 49.97 32.63 -66.23
N GLU A 19 51.04 33.42 -66.26
CA GLU A 19 52.20 33.27 -65.38
C GLU A 19 51.90 33.68 -63.93
N GLU A 20 51.09 34.72 -63.73
CA GLU A 20 50.69 35.17 -62.38
C GLU A 20 49.72 34.15 -61.75
N MET A 21 48.83 33.55 -62.55
CA MET A 21 47.95 32.47 -62.08
C MET A 21 48.74 31.20 -61.72
N ARG A 22 49.80 30.87 -62.47
CA ARG A 22 50.73 29.78 -62.12
C ARG A 22 51.47 30.07 -60.82
N ARG A 23 51.96 31.30 -60.64
CA ARG A 23 52.62 31.74 -59.40
C ARG A 23 51.67 31.67 -58.20
N GLN A 24 50.42 32.12 -58.34
CA GLN A 24 49.42 32.00 -57.29
C GLN A 24 49.07 30.56 -56.96
N LYS A 25 48.95 29.67 -57.97
CA LYS A 25 48.75 28.24 -57.72
C LYS A 25 49.90 27.63 -56.90
N ILE A 26 51.14 28.01 -57.20
CA ILE A 26 52.33 27.54 -56.48
C ILE A 26 52.32 28.07 -55.04
N LEU A 27 51.99 29.36 -54.84
CA LEU A 27 51.82 29.97 -53.52
C LEU A 27 50.73 29.26 -52.71
N LEU A 28 49.54 29.09 -53.28
CA LEU A 28 48.42 28.42 -52.62
C LEU A 28 48.79 26.99 -52.23
N ALA A 29 49.45 26.24 -53.11
CA ALA A 29 49.91 24.88 -52.79
C ALA A 29 50.95 24.87 -51.65
N SER A 30 51.81 25.89 -51.58
CA SER A 30 52.77 26.05 -50.50
C SER A 30 52.12 26.41 -49.16
N GLU A 31 51.11 27.29 -49.18
CA GLU A 31 50.33 27.66 -47.99
C GLU A 31 49.51 26.50 -47.47
N LEU A 32 48.86 25.74 -48.36
CA LEU A 32 48.09 24.55 -47.99
C LEU A 32 48.99 23.52 -47.31
N LYS A 33 50.20 23.30 -47.84
CA LYS A 33 51.20 22.43 -47.21
C LYS A 33 51.69 22.96 -45.86
N ALA A 34 51.81 24.28 -45.70
CA ALA A 34 52.18 24.91 -44.44
C ALA A 34 51.08 24.77 -43.38
N ILE A 35 49.81 24.93 -43.76
CA ILE A 35 48.66 24.69 -42.88
C ILE A 35 48.60 23.23 -42.45
N ASP A 36 48.82 22.30 -43.37
CA ASP A 36 48.79 20.86 -43.08
C ASP A 36 49.90 20.47 -42.08
N ALA A 37 51.08 21.08 -42.21
CA ALA A 37 52.17 20.94 -41.25
C ALA A 37 51.80 21.56 -39.89
N GLN A 38 51.16 22.72 -39.85
CA GLN A 38 50.71 23.36 -38.60
C GLN A 38 49.62 22.55 -37.90
N ILE A 39 48.66 21.99 -38.64
CA ILE A 39 47.63 21.10 -38.09
C ILE A 39 48.27 19.85 -37.52
N SER A 40 49.20 19.23 -38.25
CA SER A 40 49.92 18.04 -37.79
C SER A 40 50.74 18.32 -36.54
N ASP A 41 51.45 19.45 -36.49
CA ASP A 41 52.23 19.86 -35.32
C ASP A 41 51.33 20.17 -34.11
N LEU A 42 50.22 20.88 -34.32
CA LEU A 42 49.24 21.15 -33.27
C LEU A 42 48.61 19.85 -32.74
N ALA A 43 48.25 18.93 -33.63
CA ALA A 43 47.67 17.64 -33.28
C ALA A 43 48.67 16.76 -32.53
N PHE A 44 49.94 16.76 -32.93
CA PHE A 44 51.01 16.00 -32.27
C PHE A 44 51.31 16.57 -30.88
N ASN A 45 51.50 17.88 -30.76
CA ASN A 45 51.84 18.54 -29.51
C ASN A 45 50.69 18.49 -28.48
N ASN A 46 49.44 18.46 -28.93
CA ASN A 46 48.26 18.43 -28.06
C ASN A 46 47.53 17.08 -28.02
N TYR A 47 48.09 16.02 -28.60
CA TYR A 47 47.46 14.70 -28.64
C TYR A 47 47.06 14.20 -27.24
N GLY A 48 47.93 14.39 -26.24
CA GLY A 48 47.67 14.02 -24.85
C GLY A 48 46.41 14.72 -24.31
N THR A 49 46.32 16.03 -24.50
CA THR A 49 45.17 16.84 -24.10
C THR A 49 43.88 16.38 -24.77
N TYR A 50 43.91 16.10 -26.07
CA TYR A 50 42.73 15.58 -26.78
C TYR A 50 42.32 14.19 -26.30
N ALA A 51 43.29 13.32 -26.03
CA ALA A 51 43.04 11.99 -25.50
C ALA A 51 42.46 12.05 -24.07
N ASP A 52 42.98 12.94 -23.22
CA ASP A 52 42.47 13.19 -21.87
C ASP A 52 41.06 13.79 -21.90
N ALA A 53 40.81 14.79 -22.75
CA ALA A 53 39.48 15.37 -22.93
C ALA A 53 38.47 14.32 -23.42
N GLY A 54 38.89 13.45 -24.35
CA GLY A 54 38.08 12.33 -24.82
C GLY A 54 37.75 11.33 -23.71
N ARG A 55 38.75 10.93 -22.91
CA ARG A 55 38.55 10.06 -21.73
C ARG A 55 37.61 10.69 -20.71
N ALA A 56 37.86 11.94 -20.32
CA ALA A 56 37.03 12.66 -19.37
C ALA A 56 35.57 12.80 -19.86
N THR A 57 35.38 13.08 -21.16
CA THR A 57 34.03 13.14 -21.76
C THR A 57 33.34 11.79 -21.70
N HIS A 58 34.04 10.72 -22.06
CA HIS A 58 33.52 9.36 -21.99
C HIS A 58 33.12 8.98 -20.56
N ASP A 59 33.97 9.28 -19.58
CA ASP A 59 33.73 8.96 -18.17
C ASP A 59 32.56 9.77 -17.60
N CYS A 60 32.46 11.05 -17.98
CA CYS A 60 31.28 11.87 -17.68
C CYS A 60 30.02 11.27 -18.29
N SER A 61 30.02 10.91 -19.57
CA SER A 61 28.85 10.31 -20.23
C SER A 61 28.43 8.99 -19.56
N LYS A 62 29.38 8.15 -19.17
CA LYS A 62 29.10 6.91 -18.42
C LYS A 62 28.45 7.23 -17.07
N THR A 63 29.04 8.14 -16.31
CA THR A 63 28.54 8.52 -14.98
C THR A 63 27.14 9.12 -15.05
N PHE A 64 26.87 9.98 -16.05
CA PHE A 64 25.53 10.52 -16.29
C PHE A 64 24.53 9.43 -16.70
N GLY A 65 24.96 8.44 -17.48
CA GLY A 65 24.15 7.26 -17.78
C GLY A 65 23.74 6.51 -16.52
N GLU A 66 24.71 6.16 -15.67
CA GLU A 66 24.45 5.48 -14.39
C GLU A 66 23.56 6.31 -13.45
N MET A 67 23.75 7.63 -13.41
CA MET A 67 22.92 8.53 -12.60
C MET A 67 21.47 8.56 -13.11
N ARG A 68 21.27 8.65 -14.42
CA ARG A 68 19.94 8.59 -15.03
C ARG A 68 19.26 7.27 -14.70
N ASP A 69 19.95 6.13 -14.86
CA ASP A 69 19.37 4.82 -14.62
C ASP A 69 18.97 4.65 -13.13
N LYS A 70 19.81 5.12 -12.20
CA LYS A 70 19.45 5.17 -10.77
C LYS A 70 18.25 6.08 -10.50
N THR A 71 18.11 7.19 -11.21
CA THR A 71 17.01 8.14 -11.04
C THR A 71 15.70 7.54 -11.52
N VAL A 72 15.70 6.82 -12.64
CA VAL A 72 14.55 6.06 -13.15
C VAL A 72 14.15 4.98 -12.14
N ASN A 73 15.09 4.17 -11.67
CA ASN A 73 14.81 3.15 -10.66
C ASN A 73 14.23 3.72 -9.35
N LEU A 74 14.71 4.87 -8.90
CA LEU A 74 14.17 5.55 -7.72
C LEU A 74 12.74 6.04 -7.95
N SER A 75 12.43 6.53 -9.14
CA SER A 75 11.07 6.91 -9.52
C SER A 75 10.13 5.71 -9.46
N ASP A 76 10.55 4.58 -10.05
CA ASP A 76 9.76 3.35 -10.06
C ASP A 76 9.52 2.83 -8.63
N GLN A 77 10.54 2.84 -7.78
CA GLN A 77 10.43 2.46 -6.37
C GLN A 77 9.51 3.40 -5.56
N ALA A 78 9.51 4.70 -5.88
CA ALA A 78 8.63 5.66 -5.22
C ALA A 78 7.15 5.41 -5.58
N GLU A 79 6.86 5.02 -6.83
CA GLU A 79 5.53 4.62 -7.27
C GLU A 79 5.08 3.30 -6.61
N GLU A 80 5.98 2.30 -6.53
CA GLU A 80 5.71 1.04 -5.83
C GLU A 80 5.39 1.29 -4.35
N LEU A 81 6.19 2.11 -3.69
CA LEU A 81 5.97 2.49 -2.29
C LEU A 81 4.64 3.22 -2.09
N THR A 82 4.26 4.10 -3.02
CA THR A 82 2.98 4.81 -2.99
C THR A 82 1.81 3.83 -3.08
N THR A 83 1.90 2.85 -3.98
CA THR A 83 0.90 1.78 -4.12
C THR A 83 0.79 0.95 -2.84
N ALA A 84 1.93 0.55 -2.28
CA ALA A 84 1.97 -0.20 -1.02
C ALA A 84 1.34 0.57 0.16
N PHE A 85 1.57 1.89 0.25
CA PHE A 85 0.93 2.72 1.27
C PHE A 85 -0.59 2.83 1.09
N GLN A 86 -1.08 2.88 -0.15
CA GLN A 86 -2.53 2.89 -0.41
C GLN A 86 -3.18 1.57 0.02
N GLU A 87 -2.56 0.44 -0.29
CA GLU A 87 -3.02 -0.87 0.17
C GLU A 87 -2.99 -0.99 1.70
N PHE A 88 -1.90 -0.56 2.31
CA PHE A 88 -1.76 -0.55 3.77
C PHE A 88 -2.87 0.29 4.40
N ARG A 89 -3.15 1.48 3.87
CA ARG A 89 -4.22 2.36 4.36
C ARG A 89 -5.59 1.70 4.23
N ALA A 90 -5.87 1.01 3.12
CA ALA A 90 -7.13 0.30 2.94
C ALA A 90 -7.29 -0.85 3.96
N LYS A 91 -6.23 -1.65 4.16
CA LYS A 91 -6.20 -2.73 5.15
C LYS A 91 -6.35 -2.19 6.58
N ALA A 92 -5.62 -1.13 6.92
CA ALA A 92 -5.69 -0.48 8.23
C ALA A 92 -7.09 0.09 8.52
N LYS A 93 -7.74 0.70 7.52
CA LYS A 93 -9.13 1.17 7.65
C LYS A 93 -10.08 0.02 7.94
N LYS A 94 -9.98 -1.08 7.19
CA LYS A 94 -10.80 -2.28 7.43
C LYS A 94 -10.64 -2.82 8.84
N ILE A 95 -9.39 -2.91 9.33
CA ILE A 95 -9.09 -3.35 10.70
C ILE A 95 -9.70 -2.38 11.73
N SER A 96 -9.59 -1.08 11.50
CA SER A 96 -10.19 -0.07 12.38
C SER A 96 -11.71 -0.20 12.45
N ASP A 97 -12.37 -0.44 11.31
CA ASP A 97 -13.81 -0.62 11.24
C ASP A 97 -14.24 -1.92 11.97
N GLU A 98 -13.48 -3.00 11.80
CA GLU A 98 -13.68 -4.26 12.54
C GLU A 98 -13.47 -4.09 14.05
N GLN A 99 -12.44 -3.35 14.47
CA GLN A 99 -12.20 -3.04 15.89
C GLN A 99 -13.32 -2.19 16.49
N GLU A 100 -13.84 -1.21 15.74
CA GLU A 100 -14.98 -0.41 16.20
C GLU A 100 -16.23 -1.28 16.37
N LEU A 101 -16.48 -2.20 15.44
CA LEU A 101 -17.57 -3.16 15.54
C LEU A 101 -17.41 -4.06 16.78
N VAL A 102 -16.22 -4.62 17.01
CA VAL A 102 -15.93 -5.46 18.18
C VAL A 102 -16.11 -4.65 19.47
N ARG A 103 -15.63 -3.40 19.51
CA ARG A 103 -15.81 -2.51 20.66
C ARG A 103 -17.29 -2.25 20.95
N LYS A 104 -18.09 -1.97 19.93
CA LYS A 104 -19.55 -1.83 20.07
C LYS A 104 -20.23 -3.11 20.53
N ALA A 105 -19.75 -4.26 20.07
CA ALA A 105 -20.25 -5.56 20.51
C ALA A 105 -19.85 -5.88 21.96
N LEU A 106 -18.72 -5.36 22.45
CA LEU A 106 -18.21 -5.54 23.82
C LEU A 106 -18.80 -4.54 24.83
N ASP A 107 -19.45 -3.46 24.37
CA ASP A 107 -20.05 -2.48 25.25
C ASP A 107 -21.18 -3.10 26.08
N ASN A 108 -21.08 -3.04 27.41
CA ASN A 108 -22.05 -3.59 28.36
C ASN A 108 -23.45 -2.95 28.24
N SER A 109 -23.55 -1.77 27.60
CA SER A 109 -24.83 -1.13 27.27
C SER A 109 -25.51 -1.71 26.03
N ASN A 110 -24.85 -2.64 25.33
CA ASN A 110 -25.41 -3.29 24.15
C ASN A 110 -26.44 -4.35 24.56
N PRO A 111 -27.66 -4.34 23.99
CA PRO A 111 -28.70 -5.35 24.28
C PRO A 111 -28.25 -6.79 23.98
N LEU A 112 -27.22 -6.97 23.14
CA LEU A 112 -26.60 -8.28 22.92
C LEU A 112 -25.95 -8.85 24.20
N TRP A 113 -25.32 -8.02 25.02
CA TRP A 113 -24.74 -8.46 26.29
C TRP A 113 -25.82 -8.91 27.26
N GLU A 114 -26.93 -8.18 27.33
CA GLU A 114 -28.06 -8.58 28.16
C GLU A 114 -28.55 -9.98 27.80
N LEU A 115 -28.76 -10.24 26.51
CA LEU A 115 -29.15 -11.56 25.99
C LEU A 115 -28.13 -12.65 26.33
N LEU A 116 -26.83 -12.39 26.12
CA LEU A 116 -25.76 -13.36 26.40
C LEU A 116 -25.58 -13.63 27.90
N THR A 117 -25.99 -12.71 28.78
CA THR A 117 -25.91 -12.90 30.24
C THR A 117 -27.09 -13.67 30.84
N LEU A 118 -28.20 -13.84 30.10
CA LEU A 118 -29.40 -14.52 30.60
C LEU A 118 -29.16 -15.94 31.15
N PRO A 119 -28.33 -16.81 30.54
CA PRO A 119 -28.05 -18.14 31.10
C PRO A 119 -27.40 -18.08 32.49
N SER A 120 -26.47 -17.14 32.69
CA SER A 120 -25.82 -16.92 33.99
C SER A 120 -26.83 -16.40 35.02
N ARG A 121 -27.67 -15.43 34.64
CA ARG A 121 -28.75 -14.93 35.50
C ARG A 121 -29.76 -16.01 35.86
N MET A 122 -30.11 -16.89 34.91
CA MET A 122 -30.98 -18.04 35.13
C MET A 122 -30.40 -18.96 36.20
N ASN A 123 -29.11 -19.32 36.10
CA ASN A 123 -28.44 -20.16 37.10
C ASN A 123 -28.45 -19.53 38.50
N ILE A 124 -28.35 -18.20 38.59
CA ILE A 124 -28.49 -17.48 39.87
C ILE A 124 -29.94 -17.56 40.37
N CYS A 125 -30.94 -17.37 39.50
CA CYS A 125 -32.35 -17.42 39.89
C CYS A 125 -32.76 -18.79 40.44
N VAL A 126 -32.31 -19.87 39.77
CA VAL A 126 -32.53 -21.26 40.20
C VAL A 126 -31.91 -21.48 41.58
N ARG A 127 -30.61 -21.23 41.74
CA ARG A 127 -29.88 -21.47 43.00
C ARG A 127 -30.34 -20.62 44.18
N ALA A 128 -30.89 -19.44 43.92
CA ALA A 128 -31.43 -18.55 44.95
C ALA A 128 -32.91 -18.81 45.28
N GLY A 129 -33.56 -19.76 44.59
CA GLY A 129 -34.97 -20.09 44.80
C GLY A 129 -35.96 -19.06 44.22
N TYR A 130 -35.52 -18.20 43.31
CA TYR A 130 -36.39 -17.23 42.62
C TYR A 130 -37.12 -17.90 41.44
N TYR A 131 -38.00 -18.85 41.75
CA TYR A 131 -38.67 -19.69 40.76
C TYR A 131 -39.58 -18.92 39.80
N ASP A 132 -40.24 -17.85 40.26
CA ASP A 132 -41.11 -17.02 39.42
C ASP A 132 -40.32 -16.27 38.31
N LEU A 133 -39.17 -15.70 38.68
CA LEU A 133 -38.27 -15.04 37.75
C LEU A 133 -37.64 -16.05 36.78
N ALA A 134 -37.23 -17.22 37.29
CA ALA A 134 -36.69 -18.30 36.48
C ALA A 134 -37.73 -18.86 35.48
N TYR A 135 -38.99 -18.98 35.89
CA TYR A 135 -40.10 -19.35 35.01
C TYR A 135 -40.32 -18.31 33.91
N THR A 136 -40.28 -17.02 34.25
CA THR A 136 -40.38 -15.92 33.28
C THR A 136 -39.26 -15.97 32.24
N LEU A 137 -38.01 -16.21 32.67
CA LEU A 137 -36.86 -16.37 31.77
C LEU A 137 -37.00 -17.59 30.84
N THR A 138 -37.60 -18.67 31.33
CA THR A 138 -37.88 -19.88 30.54
C THR A 138 -38.89 -19.60 29.43
N ASN A 139 -39.97 -18.87 29.74
CA ASN A 139 -40.98 -18.47 28.77
C ASN A 139 -40.40 -17.55 27.69
N TYR A 140 -39.51 -16.65 28.08
CA TYR A 140 -38.77 -15.81 27.14
C TYR A 140 -37.87 -16.66 26.21
N GLY A 141 -37.19 -17.68 26.73
CA GLY A 141 -36.45 -18.66 25.92
C GLY A 141 -37.32 -19.37 24.88
N MET A 142 -38.54 -19.78 25.25
CA MET A 142 -39.49 -20.38 24.30
C MET A 142 -39.97 -19.40 23.23
N GLN A 143 -40.19 -18.13 23.60
CA GLN A 143 -40.55 -17.08 22.62
C GLN A 143 -39.40 -16.84 21.63
N LEU A 144 -38.15 -16.85 22.09
CA LEU A 144 -36.98 -16.75 21.21
C LEU A 144 -36.87 -17.92 20.22
N GLN A 145 -37.21 -19.15 20.65
CA GLN A 145 -37.26 -20.32 19.76
C GLN A 145 -38.34 -20.21 18.69
N GLN A 146 -39.49 -19.59 19.02
CA GLN A 146 -40.58 -19.36 18.08
C GLN A 146 -40.26 -18.29 17.02
N GLN A 147 -39.34 -17.37 17.32
CA GLN A 147 -38.89 -16.33 16.39
C GLN A 147 -37.82 -16.87 15.43
N THR A 148 -38.27 -17.47 14.32
CA THR A 148 -37.45 -18.16 13.30
C THR A 148 -36.32 -17.32 12.71
N GLN A 149 -36.41 -15.99 12.72
CA GLN A 149 -35.34 -15.11 12.20
C GLN A 149 -34.15 -15.01 13.16
N LEU A 150 -34.40 -14.97 14.48
CA LEU A 150 -33.38 -14.84 15.51
C LEU A 150 -32.76 -16.20 15.87
N TYR A 151 -33.58 -17.26 15.86
CA TYR A 151 -33.15 -18.62 16.19
C TYR A 151 -32.20 -19.26 15.17
N LYS A 152 -32.03 -18.66 13.98
CA LYS A 152 -31.01 -19.07 13.00
C LYS A 152 -29.59 -18.80 13.48
N ASN A 153 -29.40 -17.83 14.37
CA ASN A 153 -28.07 -17.54 14.91
C ASN A 153 -27.71 -18.60 15.97
N PRO A 154 -26.59 -19.33 15.83
CA PRO A 154 -26.22 -20.41 16.74
C PRO A 154 -25.97 -19.93 18.19
N LEU A 155 -25.60 -18.67 18.40
CA LEU A 155 -25.43 -18.10 19.74
C LEU A 155 -26.77 -17.90 20.43
N ILE A 156 -27.74 -17.32 19.72
CA ILE A 156 -29.09 -17.10 20.24
C ILE A 156 -29.77 -18.45 20.51
N LYS A 157 -29.57 -19.42 19.61
CA LYS A 157 -30.04 -20.79 19.81
C LYS A 157 -29.53 -21.39 21.12
N LYS A 158 -28.22 -21.34 21.37
CA LYS A 158 -27.63 -21.86 22.62
C LYS A 158 -28.19 -21.19 23.87
N VAL A 159 -28.38 -19.86 23.83
CA VAL A 159 -28.99 -19.12 24.95
C VAL A 159 -30.42 -19.59 25.18
N ALA A 160 -31.24 -19.63 24.12
CA ALA A 160 -32.64 -20.03 24.22
C ALA A 160 -32.79 -21.47 24.69
N ASP A 161 -31.99 -22.40 24.14
CA ASP A 161 -32.01 -23.81 24.52
C ASP A 161 -31.61 -23.97 26.01
N HIS A 162 -30.57 -23.28 26.49
CA HIS A 162 -30.18 -23.30 27.91
C HIS A 162 -31.28 -22.75 28.84
N LEU A 163 -31.98 -21.68 28.44
CA LEU A 163 -33.09 -21.13 29.24
C LEU A 163 -34.28 -22.10 29.30
N VAL A 164 -34.53 -22.85 28.23
CA VAL A 164 -35.61 -23.85 28.17
C VAL A 164 -35.23 -25.13 28.92
N GLU A 165 -33.98 -25.58 28.83
CA GLU A 165 -33.46 -26.73 29.58
C GLU A 165 -33.53 -26.51 31.09
N ALA A 166 -33.26 -25.27 31.56
CA ALA A 166 -33.38 -24.90 32.97
C ALA A 166 -34.78 -25.19 33.56
N ARG A 167 -35.82 -25.28 32.73
CA ARG A 167 -37.17 -25.67 33.15
C ARG A 167 -37.24 -27.04 33.81
N ALA A 168 -36.52 -28.03 33.26
CA ALA A 168 -36.54 -29.39 33.80
C ALA A 168 -35.93 -29.41 35.20
N TYR A 169 -34.80 -28.71 35.37
CA TYR A 169 -34.13 -28.54 36.67
C TYR A 169 -35.00 -27.80 37.69
N LEU A 170 -35.68 -26.71 37.28
CA LEU A 170 -36.60 -25.96 38.15
C LEU A 170 -37.71 -26.86 38.71
N LEU A 171 -38.30 -27.70 37.86
CA LEU A 171 -39.34 -28.62 38.28
C LEU A 171 -38.80 -29.69 39.24
N GLU A 172 -37.64 -30.28 38.93
CA GLU A 172 -37.00 -31.28 39.79
C GLU A 172 -36.67 -30.73 41.19
N GLU A 173 -36.13 -29.51 41.26
CA GLU A 173 -35.82 -28.85 42.53
C GLU A 173 -37.09 -28.49 43.33
N LEU A 174 -38.14 -28.02 42.66
CA LEU A 174 -39.44 -27.77 43.30
C LEU A 174 -40.09 -29.05 43.83
N PHE A 175 -40.08 -30.15 43.06
CA PHE A 175 -40.62 -31.43 43.52
C PHE A 175 -39.83 -32.00 44.68
N ASN A 176 -38.51 -31.84 44.68
CA ASN A 176 -37.65 -32.29 45.77
C ASN A 176 -37.87 -31.46 47.06
N ASN A 177 -38.02 -30.13 46.93
CA ASN A 177 -38.31 -29.24 48.07
C ASN A 177 -39.71 -29.45 48.67
N GLN A 178 -40.73 -29.72 47.85
CA GLN A 178 -42.05 -30.07 48.39
C GLN A 178 -42.05 -31.44 49.08
N SER A 179 -41.17 -32.35 48.65
CA SER A 179 -41.01 -33.66 49.31
C SER A 179 -40.33 -33.51 50.69
N THR A 180 -39.41 -32.57 50.87
CA THR A 180 -38.75 -32.30 52.15
C THR A 180 -39.64 -31.50 53.13
N GLU A 181 -40.44 -30.54 52.65
CA GLU A 181 -41.41 -29.81 53.48
C GLU A 181 -42.54 -30.72 54.00
N ASN A 182 -43.00 -31.69 53.21
CA ASN A 182 -44.02 -32.67 53.62
C ASN A 182 -43.49 -33.71 54.64
N CYS A 183 -42.18 -33.96 54.68
CA CYS A 183 -41.56 -34.77 55.74
C CYS A 183 -41.43 -34.03 57.08
N CYS A 184 -41.18 -32.72 57.07
CA CYS A 184 -41.09 -31.91 58.31
C CYS A 184 -42.44 -31.54 58.93
N SER A 185 -43.55 -31.65 58.19
CA SER A 185 -44.90 -31.36 58.69
C SER A 185 -45.68 -32.61 59.14
N SER A 186 -45.04 -33.79 59.12
CA SER A 186 -45.62 -35.08 59.57
C SER A 186 -44.96 -35.65 60.84
N THR A 187 -44.29 -34.83 61.65
CA THR A 187 -43.82 -35.21 63.01
C THR A 187 -44.36 -34.23 64.04
#